data_AF-A0AAE3G330-F1
#
_entry.id   AF-A0AAE3G330-F1
#
_cell.length_a   1.000
_cell.length_b   1.000
_cell.length_c   1.000
_cell.angle_alpha   90.00
_cell.angle_beta   90.00
_cell.angle_gamma   90.00
#
_symmetry.space_group_name_H-M   'P 1'
#
loop_
_entity.id
_entity.type
_entity.pdbx_description
1 polymer ?
#
loop_
_entity_poly.entity_id
_entity_poly.type
_entity_poly.pdbx_seq_one_letter_code
_entity_poly.pdbx_strand_id
1 'polypeptide(L)'
;MIVDPYALAAAALLAIGFYGFAVQSHPLRRLLAINIFGNGVFLALILIARRLPEGPDPVPHAMVLTGIVIAVSATAFGLALVRRKAAEDNARRERRGG
;
A
#
# COMPACT_ATOMS: atom_id res chain seq x y z
N MET A 1 -9.29 -10.11 28.42
CA MET A 1 -8.67 -9.29 27.34
C MET A 1 -8.68 -10.11 26.07
N ILE A 2 -9.74 -10.03 25.28
CA ILE A 2 -9.77 -10.64 23.94
C ILE A 2 -9.15 -9.60 23.00
N VAL A 3 -8.06 -9.97 22.33
CA VAL A 3 -7.44 -9.14 21.30
C VAL A 3 -8.45 -8.90 20.19
N ASP A 4 -8.62 -7.64 19.81
CA ASP A 4 -9.54 -7.26 18.74
C ASP A 4 -9.07 -7.87 17.41
N PRO A 5 -9.89 -8.69 16.71
CA PRO A 5 -9.48 -9.32 15.45
C PRO A 5 -9.08 -8.30 14.39
N TYR A 6 -9.65 -7.08 14.42
CA TYR A 6 -9.26 -6.00 13.50
C TYR A 6 -7.87 -5.45 13.83
N ALA A 7 -7.48 -5.44 15.10
CA ALA A 7 -6.12 -5.03 15.51
C ALA A 7 -5.07 -6.05 15.04
N LEU A 8 -5.37 -7.35 15.17
CA LEU A 8 -4.51 -8.41 14.65
C LEU A 8 -4.39 -8.34 13.12
N ALA A 9 -5.50 -8.12 12.42
CA ALA A 9 -5.48 -7.94 10.97
C ALA A 9 -4.66 -6.71 10.54
N ALA A 10 -4.80 -5.57 11.22
CA ALA A 10 -4.01 -4.38 10.93
C ALA A 10 -2.51 -4.64 11.15
N ALA A 11 -2.14 -5.26 12.27
CA ALA A 11 -0.75 -5.62 12.56
C ALA A 11 -0.19 -6.61 11.52
N ALA A 12 -0.98 -7.61 11.13
CA ALA A 12 -0.58 -8.59 10.11
C ALA A 12 -0.37 -7.93 8.75
N LEU A 13 -1.28 -7.05 8.31
CA LEU A 13 -1.15 -6.32 7.04
C LEU A 13 0.09 -5.41 7.05
N LEU A 14 0.34 -4.69 8.14
CA LEU A 14 1.54 -3.87 8.30
C LEU A 14 2.82 -4.72 8.23
N ALA A 15 2.86 -5.84 8.95
CA ALA A 15 4.02 -6.73 8.95
C ALA A 15 4.27 -7.37 7.57
N ILE A 16 3.22 -7.90 6.93
CA ILE A 16 3.29 -8.52 5.61
C ILE A 16 3.70 -7.49 4.55
N GLY A 17 3.09 -6.32 4.56
CA GLY A 17 3.39 -5.24 3.61
C GLY A 17 4.82 -4.72 3.78
N PHE A 18 5.27 -4.52 5.01
CA PHE A 18 6.64 -4.08 5.31
C PHE A 18 7.68 -5.13 4.90
N TYR A 19 7.45 -6.40 5.27
CA TYR A 19 8.31 -7.51 4.88
C TYR A 19 8.36 -7.69 3.35
N GLY A 20 7.21 -7.64 2.70
CA GLY A 20 7.12 -7.68 1.24
C GLY A 20 7.86 -6.51 0.58
N PHE A 21 7.79 -5.30 1.14
CA PHE A 21 8.53 -4.17 0.59
C PHE A 21 10.05 -4.35 0.72
N ALA A 22 10.52 -4.93 1.82
CA ALA A 22 11.94 -5.16 2.09
C ALA A 22 12.54 -6.30 1.26
N VAL A 23 11.81 -7.39 1.04
CA VAL A 23 12.34 -8.62 0.42
C VAL A 23 12.15 -8.68 -1.10
N GLN A 24 11.13 -8.00 -1.66
CA GLN A 24 10.77 -8.18 -3.07
C GLN A 24 11.68 -7.39 -4.02
N SER A 25 12.37 -8.11 -4.92
CA SER A 25 13.24 -7.52 -5.95
C SER A 25 12.47 -6.96 -7.16
N HIS A 26 11.31 -7.55 -7.49
CA HIS A 26 10.53 -7.13 -8.65
C HIS A 26 9.71 -5.86 -8.32
N PRO A 27 9.79 -4.78 -9.13
CA PRO A 27 9.15 -3.51 -8.80
C PRO A 27 7.63 -3.60 -8.68
N LEU A 28 6.97 -4.44 -9.49
CA LEU A 28 5.52 -4.69 -9.34
C LEU A 28 5.17 -5.35 -8.00
N ARG A 29 5.95 -6.34 -7.54
CA ARG A 29 5.70 -7.01 -6.25
C ARG A 29 5.96 -6.07 -5.08
N ARG A 30 6.95 -5.19 -5.22
CA ARG A 30 7.26 -4.14 -4.25
C ARG A 30 6.14 -3.09 -4.19
N LEU A 31 5.55 -2.71 -5.32
CA LEU A 31 4.38 -1.81 -5.37
C LEU A 31 3.14 -2.43 -4.73
N LEU A 32 2.91 -3.73 -4.94
CA LEU A 32 1.85 -4.47 -4.27
C LEU A 32 2.06 -4.49 -2.75
N ALA A 33 3.29 -4.73 -2.30
CA ALA A 33 3.62 -4.75 -0.88
C ALA A 33 3.37 -3.40 -0.19
N ILE A 34 3.68 -2.28 -0.86
CA ILE A 34 3.36 -0.93 -0.37
C ILE A 34 1.83 -0.74 -0.23
N ASN A 35 1.04 -1.25 -1.17
CA ASN A 35 -0.43 -1.18 -1.07
C ASN A 35 -0.98 -2.00 0.10
N ILE A 36 -0.43 -3.21 0.33
CA ILE A 36 -0.79 -4.04 1.48
C ILE A 36 -0.46 -3.31 2.79
N PHE A 37 0.72 -2.70 2.86
CA PHE A 37 1.12 -1.89 4.01
C PHE A 37 0.17 -0.71 4.23
N GLY A 38 -0.15 0.05 3.18
CA GLY A 38 -1.07 1.18 3.24
C GLY A 38 -2.47 0.78 3.73
N ASN A 39 -3.01 -0.36 3.28
CA ASN A 39 -4.27 -0.88 3.79
C ASN A 39 -4.21 -1.23 5.29
N GLY A 40 -3.07 -1.72 5.78
CA GLY A 40 -2.84 -1.92 7.21
C GLY A 40 -2.88 -0.61 8.00
N VAL A 41 -2.27 0.45 7.47
CA VAL A 41 -2.32 1.80 8.07
C VAL A 41 -3.76 2.33 8.11
N PHE A 42 -4.50 2.19 7.01
CA PHE A 42 -5.90 2.63 6.94
C PHE A 42 -6.77 1.89 7.95
N LEU A 43 -6.61 0.57 8.09
CA LEU A 43 -7.35 -0.21 9.08
C LEU A 43 -7.01 0.21 10.52
N ALA A 44 -5.74 0.52 10.80
CA ALA A 44 -5.32 1.03 12.10
C ALA A 44 -5.96 2.39 12.43
N LEU A 45 -6.05 3.31 11.45
CA LEU A 45 -6.73 4.61 11.63
C LEU A 45 -8.23 4.43 11.93
N ILE A 46 -8.92 3.53 11.23
CA ILE A 46 -10.33 3.22 11.51
C ILE A 46 -10.49 2.60 12.91
N LEU A 47 -9.56 1.75 13.34
CA LEU A 47 -9.61 1.18 14.69
C LEU A 47 -9.48 2.26 15.77
N ILE A 48 -8.65 3.28 15.55
CA ILE A 48 -8.52 4.44 16.43
C ILE A 48 -9.83 5.24 16.45
N ALA A 49 -10.42 5.51 15.28
CA ALA A 49 -11.67 6.26 15.18
C ALA A 49 -12.85 5.61 15.92
N ARG A 50 -12.85 4.28 16.06
CA ARG A 50 -13.91 3.53 16.74
C ARG A 50 -13.90 3.64 18.26
N ARG A 51 -12.86 4.24 18.87
CA ARG A 51 -12.68 4.23 20.34
C ARG A 51 -13.43 5.35 21.08
N LEU A 52 -14.11 6.26 20.39
CA LEU A 52 -14.81 7.37 21.03
C LEU A 52 -16.19 6.96 21.58
N PRO A 53 -16.55 7.37 22.81
CA PRO A 53 -17.86 7.09 23.41
C PRO A 53 -19.04 7.69 22.64
N GLU A 54 -18.82 8.81 21.95
CA GLU A 54 -19.88 9.58 21.25
C GLU A 54 -20.13 9.10 19.81
N GLY A 55 -19.47 8.01 19.40
CA GLY A 55 -19.55 7.47 18.05
C GLY A 55 -18.21 7.56 17.29
N PRO A 56 -18.15 7.07 16.05
CA PRO A 56 -16.91 7.05 15.28
C PRO A 56 -16.37 8.46 15.00
N ASP A 57 -15.09 8.69 15.29
CA ASP A 57 -14.43 9.97 15.00
C ASP A 57 -14.39 10.23 13.48
N PRO A 58 -14.96 11.36 12.98
CA PRO A 58 -14.95 11.67 11.55
C PRO A 58 -13.55 11.99 11.00
N VAL A 59 -12.60 12.40 11.84
CA VAL A 59 -11.28 12.85 11.37
C VAL A 59 -10.46 11.71 10.76
N PRO A 60 -10.22 10.57 11.44
CA PRO A 60 -9.46 9.48 10.82
C PRO A 60 -10.23 8.84 9.64
N HIS A 61 -11.56 8.91 9.62
CA HIS A 61 -12.36 8.45 8.46
C HIS A 61 -12.07 9.29 7.21
N ALA A 62 -12.06 10.62 7.35
CA ALA A 62 -11.71 11.52 6.25
C ALA A 62 -10.26 11.29 5.78
N MET A 63 -9.32 11.13 6.73
CA MET A 63 -7.93 10.81 6.40
C MET A 63 -7.78 9.51 5.60
N VAL A 64 -8.56 8.47 5.93
CA VAL A 64 -8.54 7.20 5.20
C VAL A 64 -9.10 7.36 3.80
N LEU A 65 -10.21 8.09 3.61
CA LEU A 65 -10.77 8.35 2.28
C LEU A 65 -9.76 9.05 1.38
N THR A 66 -9.13 10.12 1.87
CA THR A 66 -8.08 10.83 1.13
C THR A 66 -6.87 9.94 0.87
N GLY A 67 -6.45 9.17 1.88
CA GLY A 67 -5.34 8.22 1.78
C GLY A 67 -5.57 7.17 0.69
N ILE A 68 -6.77 6.62 0.57
CA ILE A 68 -7.12 5.63 -0.46
C ILE A 68 -6.94 6.22 -1.86
N VAL A 69 -7.44 7.44 -2.12
CA VAL A 69 -7.29 8.11 -3.42
C VAL A 69 -5.81 8.37 -3.74
N ILE A 70 -5.03 8.80 -2.75
CA ILE A 70 -3.57 8.99 -2.88
C ILE A 70 -2.87 7.67 -3.19
N ALA A 71 -3.23 6.57 -2.50
CA ALA A 71 -2.63 5.26 -2.70
C ALA A 71 -2.91 4.70 -4.11
N VAL A 72 -4.14 4.85 -4.61
CA VAL A 72 -4.50 4.45 -5.98
C VAL A 72 -3.72 5.28 -7.00
N SER A 73 -3.63 6.60 -6.80
CA SER A 73 -2.86 7.51 -7.67
C SER A 73 -1.37 7.17 -7.68
N ALA A 74 -0.77 6.92 -6.52
CA ALA A 74 0.62 6.50 -6.39
C ALA A 74 0.88 5.15 -7.06
N THR A 75 -0.08 4.22 -7.00
CA THR A 75 0.00 2.93 -7.68
C THR A 75 -0.06 3.08 -9.19
N ALA A 76 -0.99 3.89 -9.70
CA ALA A 76 -1.07 4.21 -11.13
C ALA A 76 0.23 4.86 -11.64
N PHE A 77 0.78 5.80 -10.87
CA PHE A 77 2.06 6.44 -11.17
C PHE A 77 3.22 5.44 -11.16
N GLY A 78 3.32 4.60 -10.13
CA GLY A 78 4.33 3.55 -10.03
C GLY A 78 4.26 2.57 -11.21
N LEU A 79 3.06 2.14 -11.61
CA LEU A 79 2.85 1.28 -12.77
C LEU A 79 3.28 1.96 -14.07
N ALA A 80 2.98 3.24 -14.26
CA ALA A 80 3.41 4.01 -15.43
C ALA A 80 4.94 4.07 -15.54
N LEU A 81 5.64 4.29 -14.42
CA LEU A 81 7.11 4.26 -14.37
C LEU A 81 7.67 2.87 -14.69
N VAL A 82 7.10 1.80 -14.12
CA VAL A 82 7.55 0.43 -14.39
C VAL A 82 7.39 0.09 -15.88
N ARG A 83 6.25 0.45 -16.48
CA ARG A 83 6.01 0.25 -17.92
C ARG A 83 7.00 1.01 -18.79
N ARG A 84 7.28 2.26 -18.45
CA ARG A 84 8.26 3.08 -19.18
C ARG A 84 9.66 2.45 -19.10
N LYS A 85 10.10 2.03 -17.92
CA LYS A 85 11.39 1.36 -17.74
C LYS A 85 11.49 0.09 -18.58
N ALA A 86 10.44 -0.74 -18.58
CA ALA A 86 10.41 -1.96 -19.37
C ALA A 86 10.50 -1.68 -20.89
N ALA A 87 9.85 -0.62 -21.37
CA ALA A 87 9.94 -0.20 -22.77
C ALA A 87 11.35 0.28 -23.15
N GLU A 88 12.00 1.07 -22.28
CA GLU A 88 13.40 1.52 -22.47
C GLU A 88 14.37 0.32 -22.48
N ASP A 89 14.17 -0.64 -21.59
CA ASP A 89 15.00 -1.86 -21.53
C ASP A 89 14.84 -2.71 -22.80
N ASN A 90 13.64 -2.79 -23.39
CA ASN A 90 13.41 -3.50 -24.66
C ASN A 90 14.11 -2.80 -25.84
N ALA A 91 13.96 -1.47 -25.95
CA ALA A 91 14.60 -0.70 -27.01
C ALA A 91 16.15 -0.77 -26.95
N ARG A 92 16.73 -0.86 -25.75
CA ARG A 92 18.17 -1.06 -25.57
C ARG A 92 18.64 -2.45 -26.01
N ARG A 93 17.80 -3.49 -25.89
CA ARG A 93 18.12 -4.85 -26.33
C ARG A 93 18.16 -4.96 -27.85
N GLU A 94 17.19 -4.36 -28.54
CA GLU A 94 17.13 -4.33 -30.00
C GLU A 94 18.36 -3.65 -30.63
N ARG A 95 18.86 -2.56 -30.03
CA ARG A 95 20.07 -1.86 -30.49
C ARG A 95 21.39 -2.61 -30.25
N ARG A 96 21.40 -3.65 -29.41
CA ARG A 96 22.60 -4.45 -29.10
C ARG A 96 22.67 -5.76 -29.88
N GLY A 97 21.56 -6.19 -30.47
CA GLY A 97 21.44 -7.46 -31.21
C GLY A 97 21.51 -7.32 -32.73
N GLY A 98 21.67 -6.09 -33.25
CA GLY A 98 21.93 -5.80 -34.67
C GLY A 98 23.25 -5.06 -34.81
#